data_AF-A0A4R0ZU29-F1
#
_entry.id   AF-A0A4R0ZU29-F1
#
_cell.length_a   1.000
_cell.length_b   1.000
_cell.length_c   1.000
_cell.angle_alpha   90.00
_cell.angle_beta   90.00
_cell.angle_gamma   90.00
#
_symmetry.space_group_name_H-M   'P 1'
#
loop_
_entity.id
_entity.type
_entity.pdbx_description
1 polymer ?
#
loop_
_entity_poly.entity_id
_entity_poly.type
_entity_poly.pdbx_seq_one_letter_code
_entity_poly.pdbx_strand_id
1 'polypeptide(L)'
;MKNRLSRYYCQYSGIVIGFGLVFAFLFGIRTYSFWQQWLPNGFALLITFLTAMLFSYVTYRLLSALNLKLFHRLGDATSTCSR
;
A
#
# COMPACT_ATOMS: atom_id res chain seq x y z
N MET A 1 29.97 3.49 0.53
CA MET A 1 28.76 3.09 1.30
C MET A 1 27.45 3.68 0.77
N LYS A 2 27.42 4.89 0.16
CA LYS A 2 26.20 5.53 -0.39
C LYS A 2 25.36 4.64 -1.34
N ASN A 3 25.98 3.88 -2.26
CA ASN A 3 25.24 3.02 -3.19
C ASN A 3 24.58 1.78 -2.55
N ARG A 4 25.07 1.30 -1.39
CA ARG A 4 24.43 0.17 -0.69
C ARG A 4 23.12 0.59 -0.05
N LEU A 5 23.11 1.74 0.65
CA LEU A 5 21.91 2.27 1.31
C LEU A 5 20.79 2.59 0.31
N SER A 6 21.12 3.19 -0.84
CA SER A 6 20.14 3.46 -1.91
C SER A 6 19.50 2.17 -2.44
N ARG A 7 20.31 1.13 -2.75
CA ARG A 7 19.80 -0.17 -3.19
C ARG A 7 18.93 -0.86 -2.14
N TYR A 8 19.38 -0.89 -0.88
CA TYR A 8 18.60 -1.45 0.21
C TYR A 8 17.27 -0.71 0.38
N TYR A 9 17.27 0.63 0.29
CA TYR A 9 16.04 1.42 0.36
C TYR A 9 15.08 1.14 -0.80
N CYS A 10 15.58 1.04 -2.04
CA CYS A 10 14.73 0.78 -3.21
C CYS A 10 14.07 -0.60 -3.12
N GLN A 11 14.82 -1.61 -2.67
CA GLN A 11 14.31 -2.97 -2.51
C GLN A 11 13.35 -3.08 -1.32
N TYR A 12 13.67 -2.44 -0.18
CA TYR A 12 12.84 -2.47 1.01
C TYR A 12 11.54 -1.65 0.84
N SER A 13 11.60 -0.55 0.10
CA SER A 13 10.45 0.29 -0.26
C SER A 13 9.39 -0.51 -1.04
N GLY A 14 9.80 -1.28 -2.04
CA GLY A 14 8.89 -2.16 -2.79
C GLY A 14 8.27 -3.26 -1.91
N ILE A 15 9.07 -3.87 -1.03
CA ILE A 15 8.60 -4.91 -0.09
C ILE A 15 7.58 -4.32 0.89
N VAL A 16 7.83 -3.13 1.43
CA VAL A 16 6.92 -2.45 2.37
C VAL A 16 5.60 -2.06 1.68
N ILE A 17 5.65 -1.58 0.43
CA ILE A 17 4.44 -1.32 -0.36
C ILE A 17 3.64 -2.59 -0.58
N GLY A 18 4.30 -3.68 -0.99
CA GLY A 18 3.66 -4.98 -1.19
C GLY A 18 3.00 -5.51 0.08
N PHE A 19 3.71 -5.49 1.21
CA PHE A 19 3.16 -5.91 2.50
C PHE A 19 1.98 -5.06 2.94
N GLY A 20 2.08 -3.73 2.80
CA GLY A 20 0.99 -2.80 3.13
C GLY A 20 -0.27 -3.06 2.31
N LEU A 21 -0.12 -3.35 1.01
CA LEU A 21 -1.22 -3.71 0.12
C LEU A 21 -1.93 -5.00 0.54
N VAL A 22 -1.17 -6.06 0.81
CA VAL A 22 -1.75 -7.35 1.27
C VAL A 22 -2.50 -7.16 2.59
N PHE A 23 -1.91 -6.42 3.53
CA PHE A 23 -2.53 -6.17 4.82
C PHE A 23 -3.82 -5.33 4.69
N ALA A 24 -3.81 -4.28 3.86
CA ALA A 24 -4.98 -3.45 3.60
C ALA A 24 -6.11 -4.24 2.92
N PHE A 25 -5.76 -5.13 1.99
CA PHE A 25 -6.71 -6.01 1.33
C PHE A 25 -7.37 -6.99 2.30
N LEU A 26 -6.57 -7.67 3.13
CA LEU A 26 -7.06 -8.59 4.17
C LEU A 26 -7.93 -7.86 5.20
N PHE A 27 -7.54 -6.64 5.58
CA PHE A 27 -8.35 -5.80 6.46
C PHE A 27 -9.70 -5.44 5.82
N GLY A 28 -9.70 -5.11 4.53
CA GLY A 28 -10.91 -4.88 3.75
C GLY A 28 -11.82 -6.10 3.71
N ILE A 29 -11.28 -7.30 3.48
CA ILE A 29 -12.05 -8.56 3.52
C ILE A 29 -12.69 -8.75 4.90
N ARG A 30 -11.99 -8.40 5.98
CA ARG A 30 -12.52 -8.52 7.34
C ARG A 30 -13.77 -7.66 7.59
N THR A 31 -14.02 -6.65 6.74
CA THR A 31 -15.25 -5.86 6.81
C THR A 31 -16.50 -6.62 6.34
N TYR A 32 -16.35 -7.82 5.76
CA TYR A 32 -17.48 -8.64 5.30
C TYR A 32 -18.53 -8.88 6.38
N SER A 33 -18.12 -9.27 7.60
CA SER A 33 -19.05 -9.55 8.69
C SER A 33 -19.86 -8.33 9.10
N PHE A 34 -19.30 -7.13 8.91
CA PHE A 34 -20.03 -5.88 9.11
C PHE A 34 -21.08 -5.69 8.01
N TRP A 35 -20.71 -5.81 6.74
CA TRP A 35 -21.66 -5.65 5.63
C TRP A 35 -22.75 -6.71 5.61
N GLN A 36 -22.43 -7.94 6.02
CA GLN A 36 -23.38 -9.05 6.09
C GLN A 36 -24.51 -8.81 7.10
N GLN A 37 -24.28 -8.00 8.15
CA GLN A 37 -25.32 -7.65 9.11
C GLN A 37 -26.40 -6.73 8.51
N TRP A 38 -26.03 -5.92 7.51
CA TRP A 38 -26.90 -4.89 6.94
C TRP A 38 -27.43 -5.24 5.55
N LEU A 39 -26.81 -6.19 4.86
CA LEU A 39 -27.09 -6.48 3.44
C LEU A 39 -27.22 -7.98 3.16
N PRO A 40 -27.97 -8.35 2.11
CA PRO A 40 -28.00 -9.73 1.60
C PRO A 40 -26.60 -10.20 1.18
N ASN A 41 -26.31 -11.50 1.35
CA ASN A 41 -24.98 -12.09 1.10
C ASN A 41 -24.31 -11.67 -0.22
N GLY A 42 -25.07 -11.61 -1.32
CA GLY A 42 -24.55 -11.20 -2.63
C GLY A 42 -24.08 -9.74 -2.66
N PHE A 43 -24.88 -8.83 -2.12
CA PHE A 43 -24.52 -7.41 -2.02
C PHE A 43 -23.42 -7.17 -0.98
N ALA A 44 -23.42 -7.90 0.14
CA ALA A 44 -22.37 -7.83 1.14
C ALA A 44 -21.00 -8.24 0.55
N LEU A 45 -20.96 -9.30 -0.27
CA LEU A 45 -19.74 -9.70 -0.99
C LEU A 45 -19.23 -8.60 -1.92
N LEU A 46 -20.13 -8.04 -2.74
CA LEU A 46 -19.77 -7.01 -3.71
C LEU A 46 -19.24 -5.74 -3.02
N ILE A 47 -19.90 -5.28 -1.96
CA ILE A 47 -19.43 -4.13 -1.17
C ILE A 47 -18.10 -4.45 -0.48
N THR A 48 -17.89 -5.65 0.03
CA THR A 48 -16.62 -6.03 0.66
C THR A 48 -15.47 -6.01 -0.33
N PHE A 49 -15.69 -6.48 -1.56
CA PHE A 49 -14.68 -6.38 -2.62
C PHE A 49 -14.39 -4.91 -2.97
N LEU A 50 -15.42 -4.06 -3.04
CA LEU A 50 -15.26 -2.63 -3.27
C LEU A 50 -14.48 -1.96 -2.14
N THR A 51 -14.80 -2.25 -0.87
CA THR A 51 -14.07 -1.69 0.28
C THR A 51 -12.63 -2.18 0.30
N ALA A 52 -12.38 -3.47 0.05
CA ALA A 52 -11.03 -4.02 -0.02
C ALA A 52 -10.20 -3.39 -1.14
N MET A 53 -10.79 -3.18 -2.33
CA MET A 53 -10.13 -2.44 -3.41
C MET A 53 -9.85 -0.98 -3.03
N LEU A 54 -10.83 -0.29 -2.43
CA LEU A 54 -10.67 1.10 -2.00
C LEU A 54 -9.57 1.24 -0.94
N PHE A 55 -9.57 0.40 0.09
CA PHE A 55 -8.51 0.38 1.10
C PHE A 55 -7.15 0.09 0.48
N SER A 56 -7.06 -0.87 -0.43
CA SER A 56 -5.81 -1.18 -1.13
C SER A 56 -5.33 0.01 -1.97
N TYR A 57 -6.24 0.66 -2.70
CA TYR A 57 -5.92 1.82 -3.53
C TYR A 57 -5.47 3.02 -2.70
N VAL A 58 -6.18 3.35 -1.62
CA VAL A 58 -5.81 4.45 -0.70
C VAL A 58 -4.46 4.16 -0.06
N THR A 59 -4.25 2.94 0.44
CA THR A 59 -2.99 2.49 1.02
C THR A 59 -1.84 2.61 0.02
N TYR A 60 -2.04 2.15 -1.22
CA TYR A 60 -1.06 2.29 -2.29
C TYR A 60 -0.71 3.75 -2.56
N ARG A 61 -1.73 4.62 -2.69
CA ARG A 61 -1.52 6.05 -2.95
C ARG A 61 -0.78 6.72 -1.80
N LEU A 62 -1.11 6.35 -0.55
CA LEU A 62 -0.47 6.88 0.66
C LEU A 62 0.99 6.42 0.76
N LEU A 63 1.26 5.12 0.60
CA LEU A 63 2.62 4.59 0.64
C LEU A 63 3.47 5.10 -0.52
N SER A 64 2.89 5.26 -1.71
CA SER A 64 3.57 5.86 -2.86
C SER A 64 3.90 7.33 -2.61
N ALA A 65 2.96 8.11 -2.06
CA ALA A 65 3.20 9.50 -1.68
C ALA A 65 4.24 9.64 -0.56
N LEU A 66 4.22 8.75 0.44
CA LEU A 66 5.21 8.69 1.51
C LEU A 66 6.59 8.33 0.95
N ASN A 67 6.67 7.35 0.05
CA ASN A 67 7.89 7.03 -0.65
C ASN A 67 8.39 8.22 -1.46
N LEU A 68 7.54 8.88 -2.25
CA LEU A 68 7.91 10.08 -3.00
C LEU A 68 8.41 11.21 -2.10
N LYS A 69 7.77 11.46 -0.94
CA LYS A 69 8.24 12.46 0.03
C LYS A 69 9.58 12.08 0.66
N LEU A 70 9.77 10.80 1.00
CA LEU A 70 11.04 10.27 1.48
C LEU A 70 12.12 10.41 0.40
N PHE A 71 11.82 10.01 -0.83
CA PHE A 71 12.71 10.17 -1.99
C PHE A 71 12.98 11.62 -2.34
N HIS A 72 12.07 12.55 -2.10
CA HIS A 72 12.36 13.97 -2.32
C HIS A 72 13.28 14.51 -1.23
N ARG A 73 13.05 14.15 0.05
CA ARG A 73 13.93 14.51 1.17
C ARG A 73 15.29 13.84 1.12
N LEU A 74 15.35 12.59 0.65
CA LEU A 74 16.58 11.82 0.45
C LEU A 74 17.21 12.14 -0.91
N GLY A 75 16.45 12.58 -1.90
CA GLY A 75 16.88 12.90 -3.26
C GLY A 75 17.72 14.16 -3.34
N ASP A 76 17.48 15.13 -2.45
CA ASP A 76 18.44 16.22 -2.19
C ASP A 76 19.79 15.69 -1.64
N ALA A 77 19.82 14.48 -1.06
CA ALA A 77 21.04 13.82 -0.56
C ALA A 77 21.60 12.72 -1.49
N THR A 78 20.81 12.15 -2.40
CA THR A 78 21.15 10.99 -3.23
C THR A 78 20.37 10.98 -4.55
N SER A 79 20.90 11.66 -5.57
CA SER A 79 20.41 11.70 -6.96
C SER A 79 20.55 10.38 -7.75
N THR A 80 20.71 9.23 -7.10
CA THR A 80 21.14 7.98 -7.75
C THR A 80 20.25 6.79 -7.36
N CYS A 81 19.05 6.76 -7.93
CA CYS A 81 18.34 5.53 -8.29
C CYS A 81 18.09 5.54 -9.81
N SER A 82 19.05 6.04 -10.61
CA SER A 82 19.12 5.72 -12.03
C SER A 82 20.11 4.57 -12.22
N ARG A 83 19.73 3.73 -13.18
CA ARG A 83 20.27 2.41 -13.53
C ARG A 83 21.79 2.35 -13.61
#